data_AF-A0A1G2WJB2-F1
#
_entry.id   AF-A0A1G2WJB2-F1
#
_cell.length_a   1.000
_cell.length_b   1.000
_cell.length_c   1.000
_cell.angle_alpha   90.00
_cell.angle_beta   90.00
_cell.angle_gamma   90.00
#
_symmetry.space_group_name_H-M   'P 1'
#
loop_
_entity.id
_entity.type
_entity.pdbx_description
1 polymer ?
#
loop_
_entity_poly.entity_id
_entity_poly.type
_entity_poly.pdbx_seq_one_letter_code
_entity_poly.pdbx_strand_id
1 'polypeptide(L)'
;MTYEIPREANSYLCIGKWVEIMESYDNRDETDSIQVKAMRVGSKMLAFSGHTKSEAKPLRPHEGQITFIEDGPTKTLFGIRLR
;
A
#
# COMPACT_ATOMS: atom_id res chain seq x y z
N MET A 1 -3.00 7.90 7.52
CA MET A 1 -3.20 7.54 6.11
C MET A 1 -2.96 6.04 6.01
N THR A 2 -3.96 5.31 5.52
CA THR A 2 -3.94 3.85 5.48
C THR A 2 -3.83 3.40 4.04
N TYR A 3 -2.94 2.46 3.80
CA TYR A 3 -2.67 1.87 2.49
C TYR A 3 -3.21 0.46 2.44
N GLU A 4 -3.63 0.01 1.27
CA GLU A 4 -4.07 -1.36 1.05
C GLU A 4 -3.27 -2.05 -0.06
N ILE A 5 -2.97 -3.33 0.16
CA ILE A 5 -2.38 -4.26 -0.81
C ILE A 5 -3.13 -5.60 -0.78
N PRO A 6 -3.02 -6.44 -1.82
CA PRO A 6 -3.54 -7.80 -1.79
C PRO A 6 -2.96 -8.60 -0.61
N ARG A 7 -3.78 -9.45 0.00
CA ARG A 7 -3.37 -10.24 1.18
C ARG A 7 -2.11 -11.08 0.95
N GLU A 8 -1.93 -11.65 -0.24
CA GLU A 8 -0.73 -12.45 -0.58
C GLU A 8 0.59 -11.69 -0.43
N ALA A 9 0.55 -10.35 -0.43
CA ALA A 9 1.72 -9.51 -0.28
C ALA A 9 2.07 -9.21 1.19
N ASN A 10 1.21 -9.57 2.14
CA ASN A 10 1.42 -9.33 3.58
C ASN A 10 2.76 -9.88 4.07
N SER A 11 3.17 -11.06 3.58
CA SER A 11 4.41 -11.72 3.99
C SER A 11 5.68 -10.88 3.79
N TYR A 12 5.61 -9.81 2.99
CA TYR A 12 6.74 -8.90 2.75
C TYR A 12 6.78 -7.73 3.73
N LEU A 13 5.65 -7.40 4.35
CA LEU A 13 5.52 -6.28 5.29
C LEU A 13 5.97 -6.67 6.69
N CYS A 14 6.63 -5.74 7.38
CA CYS A 14 6.89 -5.82 8.81
C CYS A 14 6.83 -4.41 9.41
N ILE A 15 6.31 -4.29 10.63
CA ILE A 15 6.37 -3.03 11.37
C ILE A 15 7.84 -2.59 11.49
N GLY A 16 8.10 -1.30 11.26
CA GLY A 16 9.44 -0.72 11.30
C GLY A 16 10.22 -0.82 9.98
N LYS A 17 9.75 -1.56 8.97
CA LYS A 17 10.41 -1.56 7.65
C LYS A 17 10.16 -0.27 6.90
N TRP A 18 11.19 0.16 6.17
CA TRP A 18 11.06 1.26 5.20
C TRP A 18 10.37 0.77 3.93
N VAL A 19 9.47 1.60 3.41
CA VAL A 19 8.77 1.38 2.15
C VAL A 19 8.76 2.62 1.30
N GLU A 20 8.78 2.41 -0.01
CA GLU A 20 8.62 3.45 -1.02
C GLU A 20 7.43 3.06 -1.91
N ILE A 21 6.36 3.83 -1.83
CA ILE A 21 5.15 3.62 -2.63
C ILE A 21 5.32 4.43 -3.91
N MET A 22 5.50 3.72 -5.01
CA MET A 22 5.80 4.29 -6.32
C MET A 22 4.53 4.63 -7.09
N GLU A 23 3.48 3.82 -6.95
CA GLU A 23 2.19 4.03 -7.61
C GLU A 23 1.06 3.66 -6.65
N SER A 24 0.16 4.61 -6.41
CA SER A 24 -1.03 4.42 -5.58
C SER A 24 -2.19 5.31 -6.02
N TYR A 25 -3.41 4.92 -5.64
CA TYR A 25 -4.65 5.57 -6.03
C TYR A 25 -5.50 5.87 -4.81
N ASP A 26 -6.07 7.06 -4.79
CA ASP A 26 -6.96 7.47 -3.73
C ASP A 26 -8.38 6.97 -4.02
N ASN A 27 -8.75 5.83 -3.43
CA ASN A 27 -10.09 5.27 -3.50
C ASN A 27 -10.87 5.51 -2.19
N ARG A 28 -10.57 6.59 -1.46
CA ARG A 28 -11.20 6.86 -0.15
C ARG A 28 -12.73 6.99 -0.22
N ASP A 29 -13.29 7.35 -1.37
CA ASP A 29 -14.74 7.38 -1.59
C ASP A 29 -15.39 5.98 -1.52
N GLU A 30 -14.63 4.90 -1.76
CA GLU A 30 -15.12 3.51 -1.76
C GLU A 30 -14.61 2.70 -0.57
N THR A 31 -13.36 2.89 -0.14
CA THR A 31 -12.69 1.95 0.80
C THR A 31 -12.00 2.61 1.99
N ASP A 32 -12.11 3.93 2.15
CA ASP A 32 -11.39 4.73 3.16
C ASP A 32 -9.87 4.43 3.24
N SER A 33 -9.28 3.99 2.12
CA SER A 33 -7.86 3.62 2.05
C SER A 33 -7.25 3.96 0.70
N ILE A 34 -5.93 4.05 0.68
CA ILE A 34 -5.15 4.31 -0.53
C ILE A 34 -4.67 2.99 -1.09
N GLN A 35 -5.08 2.71 -2.31
CA GLN A 35 -4.73 1.47 -2.95
C GLN A 35 -3.32 1.55 -3.53
N VAL A 36 -2.44 0.63 -3.13
CA VAL A 36 -1.08 0.55 -3.67
C VAL A 36 -1.07 -0.37 -4.88
N LYS A 37 -0.42 0.08 -5.96
CA LYS A 37 -0.20 -0.70 -7.17
C LYS A 37 1.25 -1.10 -7.35
N ALA A 38 2.18 -0.24 -6.91
CA ALA A 38 3.59 -0.57 -6.89
C ALA A 38 4.27 0.01 -5.65
N MET A 39 5.02 -0.82 -4.94
CA MET A 39 5.83 -0.39 -3.79
C MET A 39 7.08 -1.22 -3.62
N ARG A 40 8.13 -0.59 -3.10
CA ARG A 40 9.38 -1.23 -2.73
C ARG A 40 9.42 -1.41 -1.22
N VAL A 41 9.76 -2.61 -0.75
CA VAL A 41 9.96 -2.93 0.66
C VAL A 41 11.40 -3.41 0.83
N GLY A 42 12.27 -2.58 1.41
CA GLY A 42 13.71 -2.83 1.38
C GLY A 42 14.25 -2.92 -0.05
N SER A 43 14.86 -4.05 -0.42
CA SER A 43 15.35 -4.32 -1.79
C SER A 43 14.32 -4.96 -2.72
N LYS A 44 13.12 -5.31 -2.20
CA LYS A 44 12.12 -6.05 -2.97
C LYS A 44 11.10 -5.12 -3.62
N MET A 45 10.93 -5.25 -4.92
CA MET A 45 9.88 -4.58 -5.68
C MET A 45 8.62 -5.44 -5.66
N LEU A 46 7.48 -4.83 -5.31
CA LEU A 46 6.15 -5.45 -5.36
C LEU A 46 5.28 -4.65 -6.33
N ALA A 47 4.65 -5.35 -7.27
CA ALA A 47 3.69 -4.78 -8.21
C ALA A 47 2.43 -5.64 -8.19
N PHE A 48 1.27 -5.00 -8.12
CA PHE A 48 -0.01 -5.65 -7.91
C PHE A 48 -0.88 -5.45 -9.15
N SER A 49 -1.04 -6.52 -9.93
CA SER A 49 -1.94 -6.57 -11.09
C SER A 49 -3.27 -7.19 -10.66
N GLY A 50 -4.37 -6.42 -10.67
CA GLY A 50 -5.70 -7.01 -10.44
C GLY A 50 -6.75 -6.09 -9.84
N HIS A 51 -6.33 -4.98 -9.24
CA HIS A 51 -7.26 -4.02 -8.65
C HIS A 51 -7.02 -2.66 -9.30
N THR A 52 -7.73 -2.33 -10.37
CA THR A 52 -8.10 -0.96 -10.75
C THR A 52 -8.79 -0.97 -12.11
N LYS A 53 -10.12 -0.95 -12.08
CA LYS A 53 -10.92 -0.14 -13.01
C LYS A 53 -11.27 1.21 -12.35
N SER A 54 -10.47 1.68 -11.39
CA SER A 54 -10.79 2.92 -10.70
C SER A 54 -10.35 4.10 -11.55
N GLU A 55 -11.28 5.00 -11.84
CA GLU A 55 -11.01 6.32 -12.43
C GLU A 55 -10.25 7.25 -11.45
N ALA A 56 -9.88 6.74 -10.27
CA ALA A 56 -9.15 7.48 -9.26
C ALA A 56 -7.83 8.04 -9.79
N LYS A 57 -7.55 9.26 -9.32
CA LYS A 57 -6.33 9.98 -9.69
C LYS A 57 -5.12 9.32 -9.01
N PRO A 58 -4.02 9.07 -9.75
CA PRO A 58 -2.79 8.59 -9.14
C PRO A 58 -2.24 9.63 -8.16
N LEU A 59 -1.74 9.14 -7.03
CA LEU A 59 -1.08 9.95 -6.01
C LEU A 59 0.41 10.11 -6.33
N ARG A 60 1.02 11.14 -5.73
CA ARG A 60 2.47 11.31 -5.81
C ARG A 60 3.16 10.18 -5.03
N PRO A 61 4.33 9.71 -5.51
CA PRO A 61 5.14 8.76 -4.76
C PRO A 61 5.45 9.27 -3.36
N HIS A 62 5.52 8.36 -2.40
CA HIS A 62 5.84 8.69 -1.02
C HIS A 62 6.58 7.54 -0.34
N GLU A 63 7.41 7.89 0.63
CA GLU A 63 8.22 6.94 1.37
C GLU A 63 8.05 7.13 2.88
N GLY A 64 8.26 6.06 3.62
CA GLY A 64 8.14 6.10 5.07
C GLY A 64 8.35 4.76 5.72
N GLN A 65 8.17 4.75 7.04
CA GLN A 65 8.31 3.56 7.86
C GLN A 65 6.94 2.97 8.18
N ILE A 66 6.75 1.66 8.03
CA ILE A 66 5.51 0.98 8.42
C ILE A 66 5.29 1.11 9.92
N THR A 67 4.13 1.59 10.34
CA THR A 67 3.75 1.81 11.74
C THR A 67 2.74 0.78 12.26
N PHE A 68 1.88 0.26 11.39
CA PHE A 68 0.93 -0.80 11.73
C PHE A 68 0.62 -1.64 10.50
N ILE A 69 0.12 -2.86 10.74
CA ILE A 69 -0.37 -3.80 9.72
C ILE A 69 -1.64 -4.44 10.27
N GLU A 70 -2.69 -4.51 9.46
CA GLU A 70 -3.94 -5.21 9.74
C GLU A 70 -4.21 -6.21 8.61
N ASP A 71 -4.24 -7.51 8.96
CA ASP A 71 -4.50 -8.59 7.99
C ASP A 71 -6.00 -8.83 7.87
N GLY A 72 -6.57 -8.49 6.71
CA GLY A 72 -7.94 -8.79 6.34
C GLY A 72 -8.03 -10.09 5.53
N PRO A 73 -9.26 -10.55 5.24
CA PRO A 73 -9.49 -11.80 4.50
C PRO A 73 -9.01 -11.75 3.04
N THR A 74 -9.09 -10.58 2.40
CA THR A 74 -8.77 -10.37 0.97
C THR A 74 -7.66 -9.35 0.76
N LYS A 75 -7.43 -8.47 1.74
CA LYS A 75 -6.49 -7.35 1.66
C LYS A 75 -5.76 -7.17 2.97
N THR A 76 -4.59 -6.57 2.90
CA THR A 76 -3.81 -6.14 4.05
C THR A 76 -3.76 -4.63 4.07
N LEU A 77 -4.16 -4.06 5.20
CA LEU A 77 -4.04 -2.63 5.46
C LEU A 77 -2.74 -2.35 6.20
N PHE A 78 -2.10 -1.24 5.90
CA PHE A 78 -0.94 -0.79 6.66
C PHE A 78 -0.85 0.74 6.71
N GLY A 79 -0.24 1.23 7.78
CA GLY A 79 0.09 2.65 7.92
C GLY A 79 1.57 2.88 7.72
N ILE A 80 1.92 4.07 7.21
CA ILE A 80 3.31 4.54 7.21
C ILE A 80 3.42 5.88 7.93
N ARG A 81 4.54 6.09 8.60
CA ARG A 81 5.01 7.41 9.02
C ARG A 81 5.83 7.98 7.87
N LEU A 82 5.29 9.00 7.21
CA LEU A 82 5.94 9.69 6.10
C LEU A 82 7.21 10.40 6.56
N ARG A 83 8.16 10.53 5.63
CA ARG A 83 9.33 11.40 5.76
C ARG A 83 9.02 12.84 5.39
#